data_AF-A0A8J2KLZ6-F1
#
_entry.id   AF-A0A8J2KLZ6-F1
#
_cell.length_a   1.000
_cell.length_b   1.000
_cell.length_c   1.000
_cell.angle_alpha   90.00
_cell.angle_beta   90.00
_cell.angle_gamma   90.00
#
_symmetry.space_group_name_H-M   'P 1'
#
loop_
_entity.id
_entity.type
_entity.pdbx_description
1 polymer ?
#
loop_
_entity_poly.entity_id
_entity_poly.type
_entity_poly.pdbx_seq_one_letter_code
_entity_poly.pdbx_strand_id
1 'polypeptide(L)'
;MKVKKGHVVYRWTKFRIDPPKMAPIVSSEVKAVIRVLSEDKKTYRVIQDKLLKQGHKTSIGSISHVVNSKGKFRQAKVSGLLQSKDNRPPIVRNPGNIRKVARYASNGNPLSPRDIAKKLGTSHTTVNKIIHGDLVMQTRKKHRGHTLRDSHKQNRKTNARELCERHLAGKRSDFAVNLEEAYFYIQDCSWERRIFFTKDRNLEVAPVMNKKE
;
A
#
# COMPACT_ATOMS: atom_id res chain seq x y z
N MET A 1 18.21 58.45 -6.05
CA MET A 1 16.97 57.69 -5.72
C MET A 1 17.24 56.20 -5.89
N LYS A 2 17.24 55.41 -4.81
CA LYS A 2 17.34 53.94 -4.85
C LYS A 2 16.11 53.37 -4.16
N VAL A 3 15.15 52.88 -4.95
CA VAL A 3 13.94 52.23 -4.43
C VAL A 3 14.27 50.78 -4.13
N LYS A 4 14.36 50.42 -2.84
CA LYS A 4 14.50 49.03 -2.40
C LYS A 4 13.14 48.34 -2.54
N LYS A 5 13.03 47.39 -3.47
CA LYS A 5 11.87 46.49 -3.61
C LYS A 5 11.81 45.55 -2.40
N GLY A 6 10.90 45.81 -1.47
CA GLY A 6 10.55 44.87 -0.39
C GLY A 6 9.81 43.67 -0.97
N HIS A 7 10.37 42.47 -0.81
CA HIS A 7 9.66 41.22 -1.02
C HIS A 7 8.74 40.96 0.17
N VAL A 8 7.42 40.97 -0.05
CA VAL A 8 6.44 40.52 0.94
C VAL A 8 6.37 38.99 0.87
N VAL A 9 6.93 38.33 1.89
CA VAL A 9 6.82 36.87 2.05
C VAL A 9 5.50 36.56 2.75
N TYR A 10 4.51 36.08 2.00
CA TYR A 10 3.25 35.59 2.58
C TYR A 10 3.51 34.27 3.31
N ARG A 11 3.59 34.32 4.64
CA ARG A 11 3.67 33.16 5.51
C ARG A 11 2.26 32.57 5.66
N TRP A 12 1.94 31.55 4.88
CA TRP A 12 0.73 30.77 5.05
C TRP A 12 0.82 29.98 6.37
N THR A 13 0.33 30.55 7.46
CA THR A 13 0.04 29.80 8.67
C THR A 13 -1.09 28.83 8.35
N LYS A 14 -0.79 27.54 8.34
CA LYS A 14 -1.80 26.48 8.27
C LYS A 14 -2.75 26.68 9.45
N PHE A 15 -3.94 27.22 9.21
CA PHE A 15 -5.08 27.07 10.11
C PHE A 15 -5.38 25.58 10.19
N ARG A 16 -4.80 24.90 11.18
CA ARG A 16 -5.30 23.60 11.62
C ARG A 16 -6.65 23.89 12.26
N ILE A 17 -7.72 23.65 11.52
CA ILE A 17 -9.02 23.44 12.11
C ILE A 17 -8.86 22.15 12.91
N ASP A 18 -8.83 22.24 14.23
CA ASP A 18 -8.83 21.07 15.08
C ASP A 18 -10.05 20.23 14.71
N PRO A 19 -9.90 18.90 14.54
CA PRO A 19 -11.04 18.04 14.25
C PRO A 19 -12.11 18.26 15.32
N PRO A 20 -13.40 18.24 14.96
CA PRO A 20 -14.47 18.41 15.93
C PRO A 20 -14.22 17.43 17.08
N LYS A 21 -14.07 17.97 18.29
CA LYS A 21 -13.80 17.20 19.50
C LYS A 21 -14.94 16.21 19.66
N MET A 22 -14.72 14.96 19.23
CA MET A 22 -15.78 13.96 19.22
C MET A 22 -16.24 13.79 20.66
N ALA A 23 -17.55 13.94 20.89
CA ALA A 23 -18.12 13.74 22.21
C ALA A 23 -17.70 12.34 22.72
N PRO A 24 -17.32 12.21 24.00
CA PRO A 24 -16.87 10.93 24.53
C PRO A 24 -17.94 9.88 24.29
N ILE A 25 -17.54 8.77 23.67
CA ILE A 25 -18.39 7.60 23.50
C ILE A 25 -18.83 7.18 24.90
N VAL A 26 -20.15 7.13 25.13
CA VAL A 26 -20.72 6.69 26.42
C VAL A 26 -20.06 5.37 26.82
N SER A 27 -19.47 5.33 28.02
CA SER A 27 -18.73 4.16 28.51
C SER A 27 -19.62 2.92 28.57
N SER A 28 -19.00 1.74 28.51
CA SER A 28 -19.70 0.46 28.60
C SER A 28 -20.51 0.32 29.90
N GLU A 29 -19.98 0.84 31.01
CA GLU A 29 -20.61 0.85 32.33
C GLU A 29 -21.89 1.68 32.33
N VAL A 30 -21.81 2.93 31.83
CA VAL A 30 -22.98 3.82 31.73
C VAL A 30 -24.05 3.22 30.82
N LYS A 31 -23.65 2.54 29.73
CA LYS A 31 -24.58 1.80 28.86
C LYS A 31 -25.28 0.65 29.60
N ALA A 32 -24.60 -0.05 30.50
CA ALA A 32 -25.22 -1.11 31.30
C ALA A 32 -26.24 -0.54 32.28
N VAL A 33 -25.90 0.54 32.99
CA VAL A 33 -26.81 1.22 33.92
C VAL A 33 -28.05 1.76 33.20
N ILE A 34 -27.89 2.40 32.03
CA ILE A 34 -29.02 2.85 31.20
C ILE A 34 -29.95 1.68 30.86
N ARG A 35 -29.40 0.51 30.55
CA ARG A 35 -30.19 -0.67 30.18
C ARG A 35 -31.00 -1.21 31.35
N VAL A 36 -30.40 -1.31 32.54
CA VAL A 36 -31.10 -1.75 33.76
C VAL A 36 -32.21 -0.77 34.12
N LEU A 37 -31.93 0.53 34.13
CA LEU A 37 -32.94 1.55 34.43
C LEU A 37 -34.07 1.60 33.39
N SER A 38 -33.78 1.25 32.15
CA SER A 38 -34.78 1.11 31.09
C SER A 38 -35.63 -0.15 31.23
N GLU A 39 -35.08 -1.25 31.75
CA GLU A 39 -35.83 -2.47 32.06
C GLU A 39 -36.82 -2.24 33.21
N ASP A 40 -36.45 -1.39 34.17
CA ASP A 40 -37.34 -0.87 35.23
C ASP A 40 -38.43 0.10 34.72
N LYS A 41 -38.59 0.27 33.40
CA LYS A 41 -39.55 1.18 32.75
C LYS A 41 -39.46 2.66 33.20
N LYS A 42 -38.27 3.12 33.63
CA LYS A 42 -38.07 4.54 33.99
C LYS A 42 -38.06 5.41 32.74
N THR A 43 -38.60 6.62 32.85
CA THR A 43 -38.58 7.59 31.74
C THR A 43 -37.15 8.09 31.48
N TYR A 44 -36.86 8.54 30.25
CA TYR A 44 -35.51 8.99 29.88
C TYR A 44 -35.00 10.16 30.74
N ARG A 45 -35.88 11.05 31.20
CA ARG A 45 -35.52 12.13 32.13
C ARG A 45 -35.07 11.59 33.49
N VAL A 46 -35.80 10.63 34.05
CA VAL A 46 -35.43 9.99 35.33
C VAL A 46 -34.11 9.22 35.21
N ILE A 47 -33.84 8.61 34.06
CA ILE A 47 -32.56 7.95 33.80
C ILE A 47 -31.43 8.98 33.75
N GLN A 48 -31.64 10.09 33.06
CA GLN A 48 -30.68 11.18 32.98
C GLN A 48 -30.34 11.76 34.36
N ASP A 49 -31.36 11.99 35.20
CA ASP A 49 -31.17 12.52 36.55
C ASP A 49 -30.40 11.56 37.44
N LYS A 50 -30.66 10.24 37.34
CA LYS A 50 -29.91 9.22 38.07
C LYS A 50 -28.45 9.13 37.63
N LEU A 51 -28.19 9.21 36.33
CA LEU A 51 -26.83 9.24 35.80
C LEU A 51 -26.09 10.50 36.21
N LEU A 52 -26.78 11.65 36.24
CA LEU A 52 -26.22 12.90 36.70
C LEU A 52 -25.83 12.83 38.19
N LYS A 53 -26.67 12.21 39.02
CA LYS A 53 -26.36 11.95 40.44
C LYS A 53 -25.16 11.02 40.63
N GLN A 54 -24.89 10.12 39.67
CA GLN A 54 -23.71 9.26 39.63
C GLN A 54 -22.49 9.95 38.99
N GLY A 55 -22.58 11.24 38.65
CA GLY A 55 -21.48 12.00 38.03
C GLY A 55 -21.36 11.84 36.52
N HIS A 56 -22.28 11.12 35.87
CA HIS A 56 -22.26 10.86 34.43
C HIS A 56 -23.19 11.80 33.66
N LYS A 57 -22.63 12.85 33.06
CA LYS A 57 -23.38 13.77 32.22
C LYS A 57 -23.69 13.14 30.86
N THR A 58 -24.94 12.72 30.66
CA THR A 58 -25.41 12.05 29.44
C THR A 58 -26.61 12.81 28.86
N SER A 59 -26.72 12.88 27.52
CA SER A 59 -27.87 13.50 26.86
C SER A 59 -29.02 12.51 26.68
N ILE A 60 -30.25 13.02 26.63
CA ILE A 60 -31.46 12.22 26.37
C ILE A 60 -31.36 11.48 25.03
N GLY A 61 -30.79 12.11 23.99
CA GLY A 61 -30.56 11.49 22.69
C GLY A 61 -29.66 10.25 22.79
N SER A 62 -28.58 10.33 23.58
CA SER A 62 -27.69 9.19 23.82
C SER A 62 -28.40 8.06 24.57
N ILE A 63 -29.21 8.38 25.58
CA ILE A 63 -30.02 7.39 26.31
C ILE A 63 -30.99 6.69 25.34
N SER A 64 -31.73 7.45 24.54
CA SER A 64 -32.64 6.92 23.52
C SER A 64 -31.91 6.02 22.53
N HIS A 65 -30.74 6.44 22.01
CA HIS A 65 -29.93 5.60 21.13
C HIS A 65 -29.49 4.30 21.80
N VAL A 66 -29.06 4.32 23.07
CA VAL A 66 -28.63 3.12 23.80
C VAL A 66 -29.78 2.15 24.02
N VAL A 67 -30.96 2.66 24.39
CA VAL A 67 -32.17 1.86 24.58
C VAL A 67 -32.63 1.26 23.26
N ASN A 68 -32.72 2.08 22.20
CA ASN A 68 -33.23 1.69 20.89
C ASN A 68 -32.23 0.93 20.00
N SER A 69 -30.95 0.84 20.41
CA SER A 69 -29.91 0.05 19.73
C SER A 69 -29.76 -1.37 20.27
N LYS A 70 -30.53 -1.76 21.30
CA LYS A 70 -30.61 -3.16 21.74
C LYS A 70 -30.98 -4.04 20.56
N GLY A 71 -30.24 -5.13 20.37
CA GLY A 71 -30.53 -6.11 19.33
C GLY A 71 -30.12 -5.67 17.93
N LYS A 72 -30.42 -4.46 17.46
CA LYS A 72 -30.28 -4.06 16.04
C LYS A 72 -28.94 -4.37 15.40
N PHE A 73 -27.83 -4.21 16.11
CA PHE A 73 -26.50 -4.52 15.57
C PHE A 73 -26.22 -6.04 15.48
N ARG A 74 -26.69 -6.81 16.48
CA ARG A 74 -26.59 -8.28 16.51
C ARG A 74 -27.62 -8.91 15.59
N GLN A 75 -28.85 -8.41 15.59
CA GLN A 75 -29.93 -8.77 14.67
C GLN A 75 -29.55 -8.45 13.24
N ALA A 76 -28.95 -7.30 12.90
CA ALA A 76 -28.44 -7.05 11.55
C ALA A 76 -27.38 -8.08 11.14
N LYS A 77 -26.47 -8.42 12.05
CA LYS A 77 -25.45 -9.45 11.82
C LYS A 77 -26.03 -10.88 11.69
N VAL A 78 -27.07 -11.20 12.45
CA VAL A 78 -27.76 -12.51 12.46
C VAL A 78 -28.76 -12.65 11.31
N SER A 79 -29.44 -11.57 10.93
CA SER A 79 -30.36 -11.49 9.78
C SER A 79 -29.64 -11.30 8.44
N GLY A 80 -28.30 -11.27 8.45
CA GLY A 80 -27.49 -11.09 7.25
C GLY A 80 -27.59 -9.71 6.60
N LEU A 81 -28.25 -8.74 7.24
CA LEU A 81 -28.29 -7.36 6.77
C LEU A 81 -26.87 -6.79 6.77
N LEU A 82 -26.35 -6.55 5.57
CA LEU A 82 -25.04 -5.94 5.37
C LEU A 82 -25.02 -4.59 6.08
N GLN A 83 -24.01 -4.39 6.94
CA GLN A 83 -23.72 -3.05 7.44
C GLN A 83 -23.57 -2.12 6.24
N SER A 84 -24.19 -0.94 6.29
CA SER A 84 -23.97 0.09 5.29
C SER A 84 -22.47 0.35 5.24
N LYS A 85 -21.81 -0.11 4.18
CA LYS A 85 -20.40 0.19 3.97
C LYS A 85 -20.25 1.71 3.92
N ASP A 86 -19.18 2.21 4.50
CA ASP A 86 -18.83 3.61 4.34
C ASP A 86 -18.58 3.86 2.85
N ASN A 87 -19.56 4.46 2.18
CA ASN A 87 -19.55 4.72 0.73
C ASN A 87 -18.68 5.93 0.37
N ARG A 88 -17.90 6.47 1.30
CA ARG A 88 -16.98 7.57 1.01
C ARG A 88 -15.96 7.12 -0.04
N PRO A 89 -15.84 7.82 -1.18
CA PRO A 89 -14.84 7.49 -2.16
C PRO A 89 -13.45 7.66 -1.55
N PRO A 90 -12.50 6.76 -1.85
CA PRO A 90 -11.14 6.88 -1.33
C PRO A 90 -10.49 8.14 -1.87
N ILE A 91 -10.24 9.11 -0.98
CA ILE A 91 -9.74 10.46 -1.31
C ILE A 91 -8.46 10.41 -2.15
N VAL A 92 -7.53 9.52 -1.79
CA VAL A 92 -6.19 9.44 -2.42
C VAL A 92 -6.15 8.45 -3.59
N ARG A 93 -6.90 7.34 -3.51
CA ARG A 93 -6.96 6.27 -4.53
C ARG A 93 -8.12 6.54 -5.50
N ASN A 94 -8.11 7.73 -6.08
CA ASN A 94 -9.13 8.13 -7.05
C ASN A 94 -8.78 7.65 -8.48
N PRO A 95 -9.76 7.56 -9.41
CA PRO A 95 -9.54 7.08 -10.77
C PRO A 95 -8.49 7.90 -11.56
N GLY A 96 -8.35 9.19 -11.25
CA GLY A 96 -7.35 10.05 -11.87
C GLY A 96 -5.92 9.64 -11.49
N ASN A 97 -5.68 9.40 -10.21
CA ASN A 97 -4.39 8.93 -9.70
C ASN A 97 -4.07 7.52 -10.19
N ILE A 98 -5.07 6.63 -10.25
CA ILE A 98 -4.89 5.28 -10.81
C ILE A 98 -4.40 5.36 -12.26
N ARG A 99 -5.04 6.17 -13.10
CA ARG A 99 -4.61 6.39 -14.50
C ARG A 99 -3.20 6.97 -14.61
N LYS A 100 -2.84 7.92 -13.75
CA LYS A 100 -1.48 8.49 -13.72
C LYS A 100 -0.43 7.44 -13.31
N VAL A 101 -0.71 6.63 -12.29
CA VAL A 101 0.16 5.53 -11.86
C VAL A 101 0.31 4.51 -12.98
N ALA A 102 -0.78 4.12 -13.64
CA ALA A 102 -0.75 3.20 -14.78
C ALA A 102 0.15 3.71 -15.91
N ARG A 103 0.07 5.00 -16.24
CA ARG A 103 0.95 5.61 -17.25
C ARG A 103 2.44 5.51 -16.86
N TYR A 104 2.78 5.78 -15.61
CA TYR A 104 4.18 5.69 -15.16
C TYR A 104 4.70 4.26 -15.06
N ALA A 105 3.83 3.31 -14.70
CA ALA A 105 4.17 1.90 -14.57
C ALA A 105 4.24 1.16 -15.91
N SER A 106 3.55 1.64 -16.94
CA SER A 106 3.51 1.01 -18.29
C SER A 106 4.61 1.51 -19.23
N ASN A 107 5.45 2.46 -18.81
CA ASN A 107 6.58 2.93 -19.62
C ASN A 107 7.64 1.82 -19.77
N GLY A 108 8.32 1.77 -20.93
CA GLY A 108 9.38 0.77 -21.20
C GLY A 108 10.54 0.80 -20.19
N ASN A 109 10.75 1.93 -19.52
CA ASN A 109 11.55 2.04 -18.30
C ASN A 109 10.66 2.61 -17.17
N PRO A 110 9.97 1.75 -16.40
CA PRO A 110 9.01 2.20 -15.41
C PRO A 110 9.71 2.90 -14.25
N LEU A 111 9.09 3.97 -13.75
CA LEU A 111 9.58 4.66 -12.55
C LEU A 111 9.41 3.76 -11.33
N SER A 112 10.31 3.92 -10.34
CA SER A 112 10.13 3.21 -9.07
C SER A 112 8.85 3.67 -8.37
N PRO A 113 8.16 2.80 -7.60
CA PRO A 113 6.96 3.21 -6.86
C PRO A 113 7.21 4.41 -5.92
N ARG A 114 8.44 4.55 -5.41
CA ARG A 114 8.84 5.67 -4.55
C ARG A 114 8.96 6.98 -5.34
N ASP A 115 9.44 6.93 -6.58
CA ASP A 115 9.53 8.12 -7.44
C ASP A 115 8.15 8.53 -7.98
N ILE A 116 7.30 7.56 -8.29
CA ILE A 116 5.89 7.81 -8.63
C ILE A 116 5.18 8.49 -7.46
N ALA A 117 5.39 8.00 -6.24
CA ALA A 117 4.82 8.59 -5.03
C ALA A 117 5.26 10.05 -4.83
N LYS A 118 6.56 10.35 -5.01
CA LYS A 118 7.09 11.72 -4.97
C LYS A 118 6.45 12.62 -6.03
N LYS A 119 6.34 12.15 -7.28
CA LYS A 119 5.72 12.92 -8.37
C LYS A 119 4.24 13.20 -8.16
N LEU A 120 3.53 12.28 -7.52
CA LEU A 120 2.09 12.41 -7.27
C LEU A 120 1.77 13.05 -5.92
N GLY A 121 2.77 13.32 -5.07
CA GLY A 121 2.54 13.81 -3.70
C GLY A 121 1.75 12.82 -2.84
N THR A 122 1.92 11.51 -3.09
CA THR A 122 1.17 10.44 -2.39
C THR A 122 2.12 9.55 -1.60
N SER A 123 1.56 8.71 -0.72
CA SER A 123 2.37 7.73 0.00
C SER A 123 2.82 6.60 -0.93
N HIS A 124 4.04 6.10 -0.72
CA HIS A 124 4.56 4.90 -1.40
C HIS A 124 3.60 3.69 -1.25
N THR A 125 3.03 3.53 -0.06
CA THR A 125 2.08 2.45 0.24
C THR A 125 0.83 2.54 -0.62
N THR A 126 0.32 3.75 -0.86
CA THR A 126 -0.83 3.97 -1.74
C THR A 126 -0.51 3.59 -3.17
N VAL A 127 0.66 4.01 -3.68
CA VAL A 127 1.10 3.65 -5.04
C VAL A 127 1.24 2.13 -5.17
N ASN A 128 1.84 1.43 -4.20
CA ASN A 128 1.93 -0.03 -4.23
C ASN A 128 0.55 -0.71 -4.22
N LYS A 129 -0.40 -0.20 -3.42
CA LYS A 129 -1.78 -0.70 -3.43
C LYS A 129 -2.45 -0.50 -4.79
N ILE A 130 -2.18 0.61 -5.47
CA ILE A 130 -2.69 0.84 -6.83
C ILE A 130 -2.06 -0.15 -7.81
N ILE A 131 -0.72 -0.28 -7.80
CA ILE A 131 0.01 -1.15 -8.73
C ILE A 131 -0.44 -2.62 -8.57
N HIS A 132 -0.42 -3.15 -7.35
CA HIS A 132 -0.70 -4.57 -7.10
C HIS A 132 -2.20 -4.86 -6.96
N GLY A 133 -3.00 -3.90 -6.50
CA GLY A 133 -4.42 -4.09 -6.22
C GLY A 133 -5.34 -3.63 -7.34
N ASP A 134 -5.20 -2.40 -7.83
CA ASP A 134 -6.06 -1.90 -8.93
C ASP A 134 -5.61 -2.39 -10.29
N LEU A 135 -4.30 -2.26 -10.55
CA LEU A 135 -3.71 -2.56 -11.86
C LEU A 135 -3.29 -4.02 -12.00
N VAL A 136 -3.28 -4.76 -10.89
CA VAL A 136 -2.90 -6.19 -10.82
C VAL A 136 -1.53 -6.45 -11.48
N MET A 137 -0.63 -5.48 -11.39
CA MET A 137 0.72 -5.57 -11.95
C MET A 137 1.66 -6.28 -10.99
N GLN A 138 2.61 -7.04 -11.55
CA GLN A 138 3.66 -7.71 -10.79
C GLN A 138 5.00 -7.01 -10.97
N THR A 139 5.75 -6.87 -9.89
CA THR A 139 7.11 -6.33 -9.93
C THR A 139 8.08 -7.44 -10.33
N ARG A 140 8.68 -7.34 -11.52
CA ARG A 140 9.81 -8.20 -11.92
C ARG A 140 11.09 -7.38 -11.94
N LYS A 141 12.14 -7.91 -11.31
CA LYS A 141 13.48 -7.32 -11.32
C LYS A 141 14.43 -8.30 -12.00
N LYS A 142 15.17 -7.83 -13.01
CA LYS A 142 16.30 -8.61 -13.52
C LYS A 142 17.41 -8.59 -12.48
N HIS A 143 17.97 -9.77 -12.20
CA HIS A 143 19.16 -9.85 -11.35
C HIS A 143 20.32 -9.13 -12.05
N ARG A 144 21.05 -8.30 -11.31
CA ARG A 144 22.26 -7.65 -11.83
C ARG A 144 23.43 -8.59 -11.52
N GLY A 145 24.09 -9.10 -12.56
CA GLY A 145 25.26 -9.97 -12.35
C GLY A 145 26.42 -9.21 -11.69
N HIS A 146 26.90 -8.15 -12.34
CA HIS A 146 27.99 -7.32 -11.81
C HIS A 146 27.65 -5.83 -11.86
N THR A 147 28.07 -5.08 -10.83
CA THR A 147 27.93 -3.63 -10.78
C THR A 147 29.04 -2.97 -11.60
N LEU A 148 28.72 -2.49 -12.80
CA LEU A 148 29.69 -1.87 -13.69
C LEU A 148 30.09 -0.46 -13.22
N ARG A 149 31.39 -0.22 -13.10
CA ARG A 149 31.98 1.13 -13.04
C ARG A 149 31.83 1.84 -14.38
N ASP A 150 31.92 3.16 -14.40
CA ASP A 150 31.78 3.92 -15.65
C ASP A 150 32.89 3.60 -16.65
N SER A 151 34.10 3.31 -16.19
CA SER A 151 35.18 2.76 -17.03
C SER A 151 34.80 1.44 -17.69
N HIS A 152 34.21 0.49 -16.95
CA HIS A 152 33.74 -0.78 -17.51
C HIS A 152 32.63 -0.57 -18.55
N LYS A 153 31.72 0.39 -18.34
CA LYS A 153 30.67 0.73 -19.31
C LYS A 153 31.27 1.28 -20.60
N GLN A 154 32.26 2.17 -20.48
CA GLN A 154 32.93 2.75 -21.64
C GLN A 154 33.70 1.68 -22.42
N ASN A 155 34.52 0.87 -21.74
CA ASN A 155 35.26 -0.22 -22.38
C ASN A 155 34.33 -1.21 -23.06
N ARG A 156 33.22 -1.61 -22.43
CA ARG A 156 32.21 -2.48 -23.06
C ARG A 156 31.60 -1.87 -24.32
N LYS A 157 31.30 -0.57 -24.32
CA LYS A 157 30.75 0.11 -25.51
C LYS A 157 31.78 0.14 -26.65
N THR A 158 33.03 0.50 -26.35
CA THR A 158 34.10 0.54 -27.35
C THR A 158 34.38 -0.85 -27.91
N ASN A 159 34.63 -1.83 -27.04
CA ASN A 159 34.99 -3.19 -27.46
C ASN A 159 33.84 -3.89 -28.20
N ALA A 160 32.58 -3.69 -27.78
CA ALA A 160 31.43 -4.25 -28.50
C ALA A 160 31.30 -3.66 -29.91
N ARG A 161 31.55 -2.35 -30.04
CA ARG A 161 31.56 -1.68 -31.35
C ARG A 161 32.67 -2.24 -32.24
N GLU A 162 33.89 -2.34 -31.72
CA GLU A 162 35.04 -2.89 -32.46
C GLU A 162 34.81 -4.35 -32.86
N LEU A 163 34.26 -5.17 -31.97
CA LEU A 163 33.90 -6.56 -32.24
C LEU A 163 32.90 -6.65 -33.40
N CYS A 164 31.81 -5.87 -33.34
CA CYS A 164 30.79 -5.87 -34.39
C CYS A 164 31.32 -5.34 -35.73
N GLU A 165 32.00 -4.19 -35.73
CA GLU A 165 32.43 -3.51 -36.96
C GLU A 165 33.63 -4.18 -37.63
N ARG A 166 34.60 -4.67 -36.86
CA ARG A 166 35.85 -5.22 -37.42
C ARG A 166 35.84 -6.74 -37.57
N HIS A 167 35.25 -7.45 -36.62
CA HIS A 167 35.44 -8.89 -36.50
C HIS A 167 34.19 -9.70 -36.90
N LEU A 168 32.99 -9.19 -36.64
CA LEU A 168 31.74 -9.89 -36.92
C LEU A 168 30.97 -9.37 -38.14
N ALA A 169 31.36 -8.23 -38.73
CA ALA A 169 30.69 -7.66 -39.90
C ALA A 169 30.76 -8.59 -41.14
N GLY A 170 29.69 -8.59 -41.95
CA GLY A 170 29.54 -9.47 -43.11
C GLY A 170 29.19 -10.91 -42.71
N LYS A 171 29.67 -11.90 -43.47
CA LYS A 171 29.51 -13.35 -43.16
C LYS A 171 30.60 -13.89 -42.23
N ARG A 172 31.33 -13.00 -41.54
CA ARG A 172 32.45 -13.41 -40.67
C ARG A 172 31.99 -13.99 -39.34
N SER A 173 30.79 -13.60 -38.87
CA SER A 173 30.14 -14.20 -37.70
C SER A 173 29.94 -15.71 -37.85
N ASP A 174 29.78 -16.21 -39.08
CA ASP A 174 29.51 -17.63 -39.37
C ASP A 174 30.71 -18.51 -39.02
N PHE A 175 31.90 -17.92 -38.92
CA PHE A 175 33.15 -18.59 -38.55
C PHE A 175 33.56 -18.30 -37.10
N ALA A 176 32.73 -17.59 -36.32
CA ALA A 176 33.03 -17.30 -34.92
C ALA A 176 32.77 -18.55 -34.06
N VAL A 177 33.82 -19.01 -33.36
CA VAL A 177 33.73 -20.09 -32.39
C VAL A 177 33.87 -19.49 -30.99
N ASN A 178 32.84 -19.68 -30.16
CA ASN A 178 32.86 -19.26 -28.76
C ASN A 178 33.06 -20.48 -27.86
N LEU A 179 33.98 -20.37 -26.91
CA LEU A 179 34.22 -21.37 -25.89
C LEU A 179 33.87 -20.75 -24.52
N GLU A 180 32.98 -21.40 -23.78
CA GLU A 180 32.65 -21.01 -22.41
C GLU A 180 32.70 -22.25 -21.52
N GLU A 181 33.29 -22.10 -20.34
CA GLU A 181 33.32 -23.14 -19.32
C GLU A 181 32.15 -22.92 -18.35
N ALA A 182 31.36 -23.97 -18.12
CA ALA A 182 30.28 -23.97 -17.15
C ALA A 182 30.52 -25.07 -16.11
N TYR A 183 30.40 -24.74 -14.83
CA TYR A 183 30.43 -25.73 -13.77
C TYR A 183 29.15 -26.57 -13.82
N PHE A 184 29.32 -27.88 -14.02
CA PHE A 184 28.26 -28.86 -13.83
C PHE A 184 28.44 -29.49 -12.46
N TYR A 185 27.55 -29.15 -11.52
CA TYR A 185 27.56 -29.77 -10.21
C TYR A 185 26.92 -31.15 -10.30
N ILE A 186 27.71 -32.21 -10.08
CA ILE A 186 27.21 -33.56 -9.84
C ILE A 186 26.70 -33.58 -8.39
N GLN A 187 25.43 -33.28 -8.18
CA GLN A 187 24.81 -33.41 -6.87
C GLN A 187 24.23 -34.83 -6.75
N ASP A 188 24.78 -35.65 -5.86
CA ASP A 188 24.07 -36.81 -5.33
C ASP A 188 22.71 -36.35 -4.82
N CYS A 189 21.65 -36.83 -5.47
CA CYS A 189 20.26 -36.44 -5.24
C CYS A 189 19.69 -37.07 -3.95
N SER A 190 20.45 -37.07 -2.86
CA SER A 190 20.03 -37.56 -1.53
C SER A 190 19.25 -36.51 -0.72
N TRP A 191 19.08 -35.31 -1.26
CA TRP A 191 18.25 -34.25 -0.68
C TRP A 191 16.85 -34.32 -1.29
N GLU A 192 15.80 -34.29 -0.46
CA GLU A 192 14.43 -34.12 -0.95
C GLU A 192 14.33 -32.81 -1.73
N ARG A 193 14.12 -32.92 -3.05
CA ARG A 193 13.69 -31.79 -3.85
C ARG A 193 12.37 -31.29 -3.29
N ARG A 194 12.32 -30.03 -2.84
CA ARG A 194 11.07 -29.27 -2.82
C ARG A 194 10.66 -28.97 -4.26
N ILE A 195 10.16 -29.98 -4.96
CA ILE A 195 9.42 -29.78 -6.21
C ILE A 195 8.11 -29.07 -5.85
N PHE A 196 7.76 -27.99 -6.53
CA PHE A 196 6.36 -27.64 -6.70
C PHE A 196 6.07 -27.32 -8.17
N PHE A 197 4.91 -27.79 -8.62
CA PHE A 197 4.40 -27.62 -9.98
C PHE A 197 3.65 -26.30 -10.12
N THR A 198 3.80 -25.70 -11.29
CA THR A 198 3.24 -24.41 -11.74
C THR A 198 2.27 -24.69 -12.91
N LYS A 199 1.27 -23.82 -13.12
CA LYS A 199 0.35 -23.90 -14.27
C LYS A 199 0.68 -22.96 -15.45
N ASP A 200 1.61 -22.01 -15.30
CA ASP A 200 1.99 -21.07 -16.38
C ASP A 200 3.51 -20.99 -16.54
N ARG A 201 3.95 -21.24 -17.78
CA ARG A 201 5.31 -21.68 -18.17
C ARG A 201 6.43 -20.63 -18.10
N ASN A 202 6.16 -19.37 -17.77
CA ASN A 202 7.12 -18.25 -17.99
C ASN A 202 7.62 -17.55 -16.71
N LEU A 203 7.74 -18.26 -15.59
CA LEU A 203 8.27 -17.73 -14.33
C LEU A 203 9.28 -18.69 -13.69
N GLU A 204 10.57 -18.37 -13.85
CA GLU A 204 11.62 -18.86 -12.98
C GLU A 204 11.76 -17.91 -11.77
N VAL A 205 11.71 -18.47 -10.55
CA VAL A 205 12.08 -17.77 -9.32
C VAL A 205 12.99 -18.71 -8.52
N ALA A 206 14.20 -18.24 -8.19
CA ALA A 206 15.18 -19.01 -7.41
C ALA A 206 14.72 -19.23 -5.96
N PRO A 207 14.90 -20.43 -5.38
CA PRO A 207 14.50 -20.72 -4.00
C PRO A 207 15.44 -20.08 -2.97
N VAL A 208 14.85 -19.49 -1.92
CA VAL A 208 15.56 -18.96 -0.74
C VAL A 208 15.90 -20.13 0.19
N MET A 209 17.18 -20.26 0.53
CA MET A 209 17.74 -21.30 1.41
C MET A 209 17.68 -20.84 2.87
N ASN A 210 17.06 -21.62 3.76
CA ASN A 210 17.24 -21.49 5.21
C ASN A 210 17.95 -22.74 5.72
N LYS A 211 18.99 -22.54 6.52
CA LYS A 211 19.73 -23.61 7.20
C LYS A 211 18.85 -24.15 8.34
N LYS A 212 18.64 -25.47 8.40
CA LYS A 212 18.21 -26.13 9.64
C LYS A 212 19.46 -26.39 10.49
N GLU A 213 19.31 -26.19 11.79
CA GLU A 213 20.32 -26.28 12.86
C GLU A 213 21.18 -27.55 12.78
#